data_AF-A0A816HSV0-F1
#
_entry.id   AF-A0A816HSV0-F1
#
_cell.length_a   1.000
_cell.length_b   1.000
_cell.length_c   1.000
_cell.angle_alpha   90.00
_cell.angle_beta   90.00
_cell.angle_gamma   90.00
#
_symmetry.space_group_name_H-M   'P 1'
#
loop_
_entity.id
_entity.type
_entity.pdbx_description
1 polymer ?
#
loop_
_entity_poly.entity_id
_entity_poly.type
_entity_poly.pdbx_seq_one_letter_code
_entity_poly.pdbx_strand_id
1 'polypeptide(L)'
;NTFADQYFTDPGPNDRGQCYFYGQQPFSTTSMWQYVNITDSIDPSLIDNQTISYNFSAWIGGYGSQADYAQVSLTFLDQNNQKIGSIIILGPVSNVQRSNLTSLLYRQIHGLVPSGSRSCLVLVTITRVYGPTADGDIDNISLNFS
;
A
#
# COMPACT_ATOMS: atom_id res chain seq x y z
N ASN A 1 3.56 -22.30 -9.27
CA ASN A 1 3.06 -20.93 -9.16
C ASN A 1 4.25 -20.01 -9.18
N THR A 2 4.39 -19.21 -10.22
CA THR A 2 5.52 -18.29 -10.39
C THR A 2 5.00 -16.87 -10.27
N PHE A 3 5.53 -16.11 -9.33
CA PHE A 3 4.96 -14.88 -8.79
C PHE A 3 5.48 -13.62 -9.50
N ALA A 4 4.80 -12.48 -9.34
CA ALA A 4 5.01 -11.25 -10.13
C ALA A 4 6.36 -10.54 -9.95
N ASP A 5 7.18 -11.03 -9.05
CA ASP A 5 8.51 -10.50 -8.78
C ASP A 5 9.62 -11.56 -8.95
N GLN A 6 9.33 -12.61 -9.72
CA GLN A 6 10.24 -13.74 -9.89
C GLN A 6 11.20 -13.58 -11.08
N TYR A 7 10.83 -12.82 -12.12
CA TYR A 7 11.68 -12.60 -13.29
C TYR A 7 12.01 -11.12 -13.47
N PHE A 8 13.28 -10.81 -13.72
CA PHE A 8 13.81 -9.45 -13.88
C PHE A 8 13.16 -8.65 -15.04
N THR A 9 12.45 -9.33 -15.93
CA THR A 9 11.74 -8.75 -17.08
C THR A 9 10.32 -8.29 -16.78
N ASP A 10 9.74 -8.69 -15.64
CA ASP A 10 8.38 -8.31 -15.27
C ASP A 10 8.38 -6.85 -14.80
N PRO A 11 7.42 -5.98 -15.19
CA PRO A 11 7.36 -4.61 -14.68
C PRO A 11 7.20 -4.55 -13.15
N GLY A 12 8.04 -3.75 -12.49
CA GLY A 12 8.11 -3.64 -11.04
C GLY A 12 9.25 -2.71 -10.60
N PRO A 13 9.54 -2.65 -9.29
CA PRO A 13 10.62 -1.84 -8.73
C PRO A 13 11.98 -2.11 -9.39
N ASN A 14 12.82 -1.07 -9.50
CA ASN A 14 14.18 -1.23 -10.02
C ASN A 14 15.09 -1.99 -9.03
N ASP A 15 14.84 -1.87 -7.72
CA ASP A 15 15.43 -2.70 -6.67
C ASP A 15 14.32 -3.51 -5.98
N ARG A 16 14.36 -4.83 -6.16
CA ARG A 16 13.28 -5.77 -5.77
C ARG A 16 13.60 -6.53 -4.50
N GLY A 17 14.81 -6.36 -3.95
CA GLY A 17 15.27 -7.19 -2.84
C GLY A 17 15.17 -8.70 -3.13
N GLN A 18 14.80 -9.50 -2.14
CA GLN A 18 14.60 -10.96 -2.24
C GLN A 18 13.21 -11.38 -1.74
N CYS A 19 12.37 -10.44 -1.34
CA CYS A 19 11.11 -10.69 -0.65
C CYS A 19 10.09 -9.62 -1.03
N TYR A 20 8.83 -10.00 -1.19
CA TYR A 20 7.68 -9.11 -1.40
C TYR A 20 6.49 -9.61 -0.57
N PHE A 21 5.43 -8.83 -0.48
CA PHE A 21 4.24 -9.17 0.29
C PHE A 21 3.14 -9.78 -0.59
N TYR A 22 2.60 -10.93 -0.18
CA TYR A 22 1.56 -11.65 -0.93
C TYR A 22 0.49 -12.23 0.00
N GLY A 23 -0.69 -12.50 -0.55
CA GLY A 23 -1.82 -13.04 0.20
C GLY A 23 -1.67 -14.54 0.46
N GLN A 24 -2.10 -15.01 1.63
CA GLN A 24 -2.05 -16.43 2.01
C GLN A 24 -3.37 -17.19 1.78
N GLN A 25 -3.26 -18.50 1.59
CA GLN A 25 -4.38 -19.44 1.64
C GLN A 25 -4.81 -19.73 3.10
N PRO A 26 -6.05 -20.19 3.37
CA PRO A 26 -7.20 -20.34 2.46
C PRO A 26 -8.12 -19.11 2.42
N PHE A 27 -7.74 -18.02 3.08
CA PHE A 27 -8.60 -16.87 3.33
C PHE A 27 -8.90 -16.07 2.06
N SER A 28 -10.16 -15.65 1.90
CA SER A 28 -10.59 -14.80 0.79
C SER A 28 -10.09 -13.36 0.91
N THR A 29 -9.63 -12.96 2.10
CA THR A 29 -9.00 -11.67 2.34
C THR A 29 -7.89 -11.86 3.36
N THR A 30 -6.72 -11.34 3.04
CA THR A 30 -5.58 -11.28 3.97
C THR A 30 -5.14 -9.85 4.12
N SER A 31 -4.62 -9.52 5.30
CA SER A 31 -4.25 -8.16 5.65
C SER A 31 -2.96 -8.13 6.45
N MET A 32 -2.23 -7.05 6.27
CA MET A 32 -1.00 -6.75 6.99
C MET A 32 -0.95 -5.26 7.22
N TRP A 33 -0.47 -4.86 8.39
CA TRP A 33 -0.51 -3.47 8.77
C TRP A 33 0.76 -3.07 9.51
N GLN A 34 1.05 -1.78 9.44
CA GLN A 34 2.08 -1.12 10.22
C GLN A 34 1.49 0.14 10.83
N TYR A 35 1.71 0.30 12.13
CA TYR A 35 1.44 1.54 12.83
C TYR A 35 2.71 2.36 12.89
N VAL A 36 2.65 3.62 12.48
CA VAL A 36 3.79 4.54 12.45
C VAL A 36 3.48 5.71 13.37
N ASN A 37 4.35 5.93 14.35
CA ASN A 37 4.31 7.15 15.14
C ASN A 37 5.00 8.27 14.36
N ILE A 38 4.25 9.28 13.94
CA ILE A 38 4.79 10.37 13.10
C ILE A 38 5.68 11.28 13.95
N THR A 39 5.33 11.47 15.22
CA THR A 39 6.03 12.40 16.12
C THR A 39 7.42 11.95 16.55
N ASP A 40 7.81 10.71 16.23
CA ASP A 40 9.18 10.24 16.46
C ASP A 40 10.20 10.93 15.52
N SER A 41 9.71 11.50 14.41
CA SER A 41 10.56 12.11 13.37
C SER A 41 10.19 13.55 13.02
N ILE A 42 9.01 14.02 13.44
CA ILE A 42 8.46 15.33 13.06
C ILE A 42 7.94 16.05 14.30
N ASP A 43 8.29 17.32 14.43
CA ASP A 43 7.74 18.19 15.48
C ASP A 43 6.20 18.33 15.30
N PRO A 44 5.38 17.97 16.31
CA PRO A 44 3.93 18.07 16.23
C PRO A 44 3.41 19.47 15.87
N SER A 45 4.13 20.54 16.24
CA SER A 45 3.74 21.91 15.91
C SER A 45 3.76 22.19 14.41
N LEU A 46 4.66 21.54 13.65
CA LEU A 46 4.71 21.64 12.19
C LEU A 46 3.52 20.92 11.55
N ILE A 47 3.12 19.77 12.11
CA ILE A 47 1.91 19.04 11.69
C ILE A 47 0.67 19.89 11.98
N ASP A 48 0.57 20.45 13.19
CA ASP A 48 -0.60 21.19 13.65
C ASP A 48 -0.79 22.49 12.85
N ASN A 49 0.31 23.12 12.42
CA ASN A 49 0.33 24.27 11.51
C ASN A 49 0.21 23.89 10.02
N GLN A 50 0.01 22.60 9.69
CA GLN A 50 -0.15 22.08 8.32
C GLN A 50 1.01 22.39 7.38
N THR A 51 2.24 22.44 7.89
CA THR A 51 3.44 22.69 7.08
C THR A 51 4.10 21.42 6.57
N ILE A 52 3.63 20.25 7.02
CA ILE A 52 4.19 18.94 6.67
C ILE A 52 3.34 18.29 5.57
N SER A 53 4.02 17.89 4.51
CA SER A 53 3.46 17.10 3.42
C SER A 53 3.80 15.61 3.60
N TYR A 54 3.03 14.76 2.94
CA TYR A 54 3.35 13.34 2.79
C TYR A 54 3.38 12.96 1.30
N ASN A 55 4.20 11.97 1.00
CA ASN A 55 4.21 11.25 -0.25
C ASN A 55 4.03 9.75 0.03
N PHE A 56 2.90 9.20 -0.41
CA PHE A 56 2.54 7.81 -0.21
C PHE A 56 2.53 7.08 -1.56
N SER A 57 3.30 6.00 -1.66
CA SER A 57 3.41 5.23 -2.89
C SER A 57 3.56 3.72 -2.66
N ALA A 58 3.23 2.94 -3.67
CA ALA A 58 3.41 1.50 -3.69
C ALA A 58 3.42 0.97 -5.13
N TRP A 59 3.99 -0.21 -5.33
CA TRP A 59 3.86 -1.01 -6.55
C TRP A 59 2.79 -2.07 -6.32
N ILE A 60 1.69 -2.02 -7.08
CA ILE A 60 0.48 -2.82 -6.81
C ILE A 60 0.08 -3.59 -8.06
N GLY A 61 -0.26 -4.86 -7.92
CA GLY A 61 -0.67 -5.69 -9.05
C GLY A 61 -1.12 -7.09 -8.66
N GLY A 62 -0.70 -8.07 -9.45
CA GLY A 62 -1.08 -9.48 -9.29
C GLY A 62 -0.73 -10.33 -10.51
N TYR A 63 -1.26 -11.55 -10.54
CA TYR A 63 -0.85 -12.58 -11.50
C TYR A 63 -1.76 -12.71 -12.73
N GLY A 64 -1.17 -12.70 -13.93
CA GLY A 64 -1.81 -13.02 -15.21
C GLY A 64 -3.15 -12.31 -15.42
N SER A 65 -4.17 -13.04 -15.87
CA SER A 65 -5.53 -12.52 -16.03
C SER A 65 -6.39 -12.59 -14.75
N GLN A 66 -5.83 -13.02 -13.61
CA GLN A 66 -6.59 -13.20 -12.38
C GLN A 66 -7.11 -11.87 -11.83
N ALA A 67 -8.38 -11.86 -11.42
CA ALA A 67 -9.08 -10.65 -10.98
C ALA A 67 -8.82 -10.32 -9.49
N ASP A 68 -8.07 -11.15 -8.78
CA ASP A 68 -7.57 -10.86 -7.45
C ASP A 68 -6.80 -9.54 -7.43
N TYR A 69 -6.86 -8.84 -6.30
CA TYR A 69 -6.28 -7.51 -6.20
C TYR A 69 -5.70 -7.23 -4.81
N ALA A 70 -4.65 -6.42 -4.80
CA ALA A 70 -4.11 -5.79 -3.61
C ALA A 70 -4.46 -4.29 -3.59
N GLN A 71 -4.55 -3.73 -2.39
CA GLN A 71 -4.58 -2.30 -2.14
C GLN A 71 -3.82 -1.99 -0.86
N VAL A 72 -3.35 -0.75 -0.73
CA VAL A 72 -2.82 -0.24 0.53
C VAL A 72 -3.52 1.06 0.90
N SER A 73 -3.90 1.20 2.16
CA SER A 73 -4.49 2.41 2.69
C SER A 73 -3.62 3.05 3.76
N LEU A 74 -3.76 4.37 3.87
CA LEU A 74 -3.14 5.21 4.88
C LEU A 74 -4.24 5.94 5.65
N THR A 75 -4.24 5.79 6.97
CA THR A 75 -5.18 6.45 7.88
C THR A 75 -4.41 7.26 8.91
N PHE A 76 -4.61 8.57 8.94
CA PHE A 76 -4.06 9.44 9.97
C PHE A 76 -4.89 9.37 11.24
N LEU A 77 -4.23 9.39 12.39
CA LEU A 77 -4.84 9.23 13.71
C LEU A 77 -4.37 10.34 14.65
N ASP A 78 -5.28 10.81 15.51
CA ASP A 78 -4.99 11.75 16.58
C ASP A 78 -4.31 11.07 17.78
N GLN A 79 -4.02 11.84 18.83
CA GLN A 79 -3.42 11.34 20.08
C GLN A 79 -4.26 10.29 20.83
N ASN A 80 -5.56 10.19 20.53
CA ASN A 80 -6.50 9.24 21.11
C ASN A 80 -6.76 8.04 20.17
N ASN A 81 -5.97 7.89 19.11
CA ASN A 81 -6.15 6.91 18.03
C ASN A 81 -7.46 7.07 17.24
N GLN A 82 -8.04 8.27 17.21
CA GLN A 82 -9.20 8.58 16.39
C GLN A 82 -8.77 8.99 14.99
N LYS A 83 -9.47 8.47 13.97
CA LYS A 83 -9.22 8.83 12.57
C LYS A 83 -9.44 10.32 12.34
N ILE A 84 -8.45 10.96 11.73
CA ILE A 84 -8.56 12.31 11.19
C ILE A 84 -8.70 12.24 9.67
N GLY A 85 -9.71 12.91 9.13
CA GLY A 85 -9.92 13.03 7.69
C GLY A 85 -10.31 11.73 6.98
N SER A 86 -10.09 11.72 5.67
CA SER A 86 -10.40 10.59 4.79
C SER A 86 -9.27 9.56 4.79
N ILE A 87 -9.64 8.29 4.61
CA ILE A 87 -8.66 7.23 4.36
C ILE A 87 -8.11 7.42 2.95
N ILE A 88 -6.79 7.47 2.81
CA ILE A 88 -6.11 7.53 1.52
C ILE A 88 -5.89 6.10 1.03
N ILE A 89 -6.17 5.82 -0.24
CA ILE A 89 -6.09 4.46 -0.78
C ILE A 89 -5.28 4.49 -2.09
N LEU A 90 -4.29 3.60 -2.19
CA LEU A 90 -3.63 3.25 -3.44
C LEU A 90 -4.14 1.89 -3.90
N GLY A 91 -4.61 1.84 -5.15
CA GLY A 91 -5.27 0.66 -5.70
C GLY A 91 -6.79 0.63 -5.46
N PRO A 92 -7.46 -0.48 -5.78
CA PRO A 92 -6.88 -1.71 -6.32
C PRO A 92 -6.29 -1.52 -7.72
N VAL A 93 -5.35 -2.38 -8.10
CA VAL A 93 -4.90 -2.52 -9.49
C VAL A 93 -5.54 -3.75 -10.10
N SER A 94 -6.44 -3.54 -11.06
CA SER A 94 -7.17 -4.63 -11.73
C SER A 94 -6.31 -5.35 -12.77
N ASN A 95 -6.70 -6.57 -13.13
CA ASN A 95 -6.14 -7.31 -14.26
C ASN A 95 -6.19 -6.52 -15.58
N VAL A 96 -7.28 -5.76 -15.82
CA VAL A 96 -7.41 -4.91 -17.02
C VAL A 96 -6.36 -3.80 -17.02
N GLN A 97 -6.11 -3.15 -15.88
CA GLN A 97 -5.05 -2.15 -15.77
C GLN A 97 -3.66 -2.75 -16.02
N ARG A 98 -3.47 -4.03 -15.68
CA ARG A 98 -2.26 -4.81 -15.99
C ARG A 98 -2.24 -5.40 -17.40
N SER A 99 -3.24 -5.15 -18.24
CA SER A 99 -3.40 -5.77 -19.56
C SER A 99 -3.37 -7.32 -19.53
N ASN A 100 -3.90 -7.91 -18.45
CA ASN A 100 -3.90 -9.35 -18.16
C ASN A 100 -2.50 -9.98 -18.05
N LEU A 101 -1.49 -9.17 -17.74
CA LEU A 101 -0.12 -9.63 -17.51
C LEU A 101 0.18 -9.67 -16.01
N THR A 102 1.04 -10.60 -15.62
CA THR A 102 1.68 -10.55 -14.31
C THR A 102 2.56 -9.30 -14.24
N SER A 103 2.21 -8.32 -13.39
CA SER A 103 2.95 -7.05 -13.29
C SER A 103 2.54 -6.27 -12.05
N LEU A 104 3.44 -5.44 -11.53
CA LEU A 104 3.13 -4.41 -10.54
C LEU A 104 3.12 -3.03 -11.20
N LEU A 105 2.11 -2.22 -10.92
CA LEU A 105 2.00 -0.85 -11.42
C LEU A 105 2.20 0.15 -10.28
N TYR A 106 3.06 1.13 -10.50
CA TYR A 106 3.31 2.20 -9.54
C TYR A 106 2.05 3.05 -9.30
N ARG A 107 1.76 3.32 -8.04
CA ARG A 107 0.70 4.22 -7.58
C ARG A 107 1.27 5.18 -6.55
N GLN A 108 0.86 6.43 -6.62
CA GLN A 108 1.33 7.48 -5.74
C GLN A 108 0.26 8.53 -5.50
N ILE A 109 0.19 9.02 -4.27
CA ILE A 109 -0.60 10.17 -3.85
C ILE A 109 0.29 11.06 -2.95
N HIS A 110 0.18 12.37 -3.13
CA HIS A 110 0.78 13.36 -2.24
C HIS A 110 -0.31 14.21 -1.59
N GLY A 111 -0.04 14.75 -0.41
CA GLY A 111 -0.96 15.63 0.29
C GLY A 111 -0.32 16.27 1.51
N LEU A 112 -1.11 17.04 2.26
CA LEU A 112 -0.70 17.55 3.57
C LEU A 112 -1.09 16.56 4.66
N VAL A 113 -0.23 16.41 5.66
CA VAL A 113 -0.59 15.68 6.88
C VAL A 113 -1.70 16.46 7.59
N PRO A 114 -2.85 15.85 7.91
CA PRO A 114 -3.92 16.53 8.62
C PRO A 114 -3.44 17.09 9.96
N SER A 115 -3.83 18.33 10.28
CA SER A 115 -3.56 18.94 11.59
C SER A 115 -4.08 18.04 12.72
N GLY A 116 -3.32 17.93 13.81
CA GLY A 116 -3.63 17.05 14.94
C GLY A 116 -3.19 15.60 14.76
N SER A 117 -2.65 15.20 13.61
CA SER A 117 -2.12 13.84 13.43
C SER A 117 -0.94 13.60 14.35
N ARG A 118 -0.90 12.41 14.97
CA ARG A 118 0.21 11.94 15.80
C ARG A 118 0.79 10.63 15.28
N SER A 119 -0.06 9.80 14.69
CA SER A 119 0.32 8.53 14.10
C SER A 119 -0.44 8.28 12.82
N CYS A 120 -0.06 7.23 12.11
CA CYS A 120 -0.84 6.70 11.02
C CYS A 120 -0.80 5.17 10.96
N LEU A 121 -1.88 4.60 10.45
CA LEU A 121 -1.99 3.18 10.12
C LEU A 121 -1.83 3.02 8.61
N VAL A 122 -0.83 2.24 8.21
CA VAL A 122 -0.69 1.70 6.86
C VAL A 122 -1.27 0.29 6.86
N LEU A 123 -2.25 0.03 6.01
CA LEU A 123 -2.93 -1.26 5.94
C LEU A 123 -2.94 -1.77 4.50
N VAL A 124 -2.32 -2.91 4.29
CA VAL A 124 -2.43 -3.72 3.07
C VAL A 124 -3.62 -4.66 3.20
N THR A 125 -4.41 -4.73 2.14
CA THR A 125 -5.45 -5.74 1.97
C THR A 125 -5.32 -6.41 0.62
N ILE A 126 -5.31 -7.74 0.62
CA ILE A 126 -5.26 -8.57 -0.57
C ILE A 126 -6.55 -9.41 -0.60
N THR A 127 -7.33 -9.26 -1.67
CA THR A 127 -8.65 -9.89 -1.81
C THR A 127 -8.66 -10.85 -2.98
N ARG A 128 -9.11 -12.08 -2.70
CA ARG A 128 -9.38 -13.11 -3.69
C ARG A 128 -10.78 -12.93 -4.28
N VAL A 129 -10.85 -12.86 -5.61
CA VAL A 129 -12.10 -12.82 -6.36
C VAL A 129 -12.55 -14.23 -6.76
N TYR A 130 -11.64 -15.08 -7.26
CA TYR A 130 -11.94 -16.47 -7.63
C TYR A 130 -10.73 -17.40 -7.49
N GLY A 131 -10.94 -18.72 -7.58
CA GLY A 131 -9.84 -19.69 -7.48
C GLY A 131 -9.37 -19.97 -6.04
N PRO A 132 -8.27 -20.71 -5.87
CA PRO A 132 -7.82 -21.17 -4.55
C PRO A 132 -6.87 -20.20 -3.83
N THR A 133 -6.31 -19.20 -4.52
CA THR A 133 -5.25 -18.30 -4.03
C THR A 133 -5.69 -16.85 -4.10
N ALA A 134 -5.13 -15.96 -3.27
CA ALA A 134 -5.37 -14.53 -3.33
C ALA A 134 -4.15 -13.89 -4.01
N ASP A 135 -4.14 -13.88 -5.35
CA ASP A 135 -2.98 -13.55 -6.18
C ASP A 135 -2.86 -12.04 -6.48
N GLY A 136 -3.24 -11.21 -5.51
CA GLY A 136 -2.91 -9.79 -5.50
C GLY A 136 -1.54 -9.58 -4.86
N ASP A 137 -0.69 -8.81 -5.52
CA ASP A 137 0.68 -8.58 -5.11
C ASP A 137 0.92 -7.11 -4.81
N ILE A 138 1.74 -6.82 -3.80
CA ILE A 138 2.16 -5.47 -3.46
C ILE A 138 3.60 -5.45 -2.99
N ASP A 139 4.35 -4.44 -3.41
CA ASP A 139 5.73 -4.27 -3.00
C ASP A 139 6.12 -2.79 -2.88
N ASN A 140 7.24 -2.54 -2.20
CA ASN A 140 7.90 -1.24 -2.10
C ASN A 140 6.94 -0.11 -1.69
N ILE A 141 6.16 -0.39 -0.63
CA ILE A 141 5.29 0.60 0.03
C ILE A 141 6.19 1.64 0.69
N SER A 142 6.01 2.91 0.34
CA SER A 142 6.81 4.01 0.85
C SER A 142 5.91 5.15 1.32
N LEU A 143 6.17 5.61 2.54
CA LEU A 143 5.57 6.79 3.14
C LEU A 143 6.68 7.72 3.62
N ASN A 144 6.79 8.88 2.99
CA ASN A 144 7.76 9.90 3.36
C ASN A 144 7.04 11.18 3.77
N PHE A 145 7.59 11.87 4.75
CA PHE A 145 7.11 13.17 5.19
C PHE A 145 8.17 14.24 4.89
N SER A 146 7.73 15.42 4.44
CA SER A 146 8.61 16.54 4.07
C SER A 146 7.98 17.89 4.30
#